data_AF-A0A315VGN0-F1
#
_entry.id   AF-A0A315VGN0-F1
#
_cell.length_a   1.000
_cell.length_b   1.000
_cell.length_c   1.000
_cell.angle_alpha   90.00
_cell.angle_beta   90.00
_cell.angle_gamma   90.00
#
_symmetry.space_group_name_H-M   'P 1'
#
loop_
_entity.id
_entity.type
_entity.pdbx_description
1 polymer ?
#
loop_
_entity_poly.entity_id
_entity_poly.type
_entity_poly.pdbx_seq_one_letter_code
_entity_poly.pdbx_strand_id
1 'polypeptide(L)'
;MGSLSQLRAARLVDHVEQKDNHVLMYLQELQRGVAINHSLELKQELPVQNLKPAVIKIYDYYQPSDQAETEYSYPCAVDKV
;
A
#
# COMPACT_ATOMS: atom_id res chain seq x y z
N MET A 1 -11.80 -2.95 15.11
CA MET A 1 -10.97 -1.85 14.55
C MET A 1 -10.54 -2.26 13.15
N GLY A 2 -10.56 -1.34 12.18
CA GLY A 2 -10.20 -1.67 10.79
C GLY A 2 -8.68 -1.66 10.55
N SER A 3 -8.25 -2.27 9.45
CA SER A 3 -6.83 -2.38 9.04
C SER A 3 -6.13 -1.02 8.92
N LEU A 4 -6.82 0.02 8.45
CA LEU A 4 -6.28 1.40 8.40
C LEU A 4 -5.94 1.95 9.78
N SER A 5 -6.74 1.66 10.80
CA SER A 5 -6.45 2.08 12.18
C SER A 5 -5.24 1.34 12.73
N GLN A 6 -5.07 0.07 12.36
CA GLN A 6 -3.87 -0.70 12.72
C GLN A 6 -2.63 -0.13 12.04
N LEU A 7 -2.73 0.26 10.77
CA LEU A 7 -1.64 0.87 10.01
C LEU A 7 -1.17 2.19 10.66
N ARG A 8 -2.10 3.04 11.12
CA ARG A 8 -1.78 4.28 11.84
C ARG A 8 -1.05 4.07 13.16
N ALA A 9 -1.21 2.91 13.78
CA ALA A 9 -0.53 2.55 15.02
C ALA A 9 0.68 1.62 14.77
N ALA A 10 1.00 1.34 13.51
CA ALA A 10 2.05 0.39 13.16
C ALA A 10 3.44 1.01 13.37
N ARG A 11 4.42 0.13 13.59
CA ARG A 11 5.81 0.52 13.83
C ARG A 11 6.33 1.42 12.71
N LEU A 12 6.95 2.55 13.08
CA LEU A 12 7.59 3.52 12.18
C LEU A 12 6.64 4.23 11.22
N VAL A 13 5.31 4.07 11.36
CA VAL A 13 4.33 4.86 10.62
C VAL A 13 4.09 6.17 11.38
N ASP A 14 4.41 7.30 10.75
CA ASP A 14 4.16 8.63 11.29
C ASP A 14 2.71 9.07 11.03
N HIS A 15 2.25 8.88 9.80
CA HIS A 15 0.92 9.28 9.38
C HIS A 15 0.38 8.39 8.25
N VAL A 16 -0.96 8.32 8.14
CA VAL A 16 -1.65 7.63 7.05
C VAL A 16 -2.80 8.50 6.54
N GLU A 17 -2.74 8.85 5.26
CA GLU A 17 -3.77 9.60 4.55
C GLU A 17 -4.51 8.70 3.56
N GLN A 18 -5.79 9.01 3.34
CA GLN A 18 -6.55 8.48 2.22
C GLN A 18 -6.92 9.64 1.32
N LYS A 19 -6.49 9.58 0.06
CA LYS A 19 -6.72 10.64 -0.92
C LYS A 19 -6.84 10.05 -2.31
N ASP A 20 -7.87 10.43 -3.04
CA ASP A 20 -8.06 10.08 -4.46
C ASP A 20 -7.87 8.57 -4.75
N ASN A 21 -8.50 7.69 -3.96
CA ASN A 21 -8.36 6.22 -4.02
C ASN A 21 -6.96 5.66 -3.69
N HIS A 22 -6.07 6.48 -3.16
CA HIS A 22 -4.76 6.07 -2.68
C HIS A 22 -4.71 6.09 -1.16
N VAL A 23 -3.93 5.16 -0.60
CA VAL A 23 -3.47 5.22 0.79
C VAL A 23 -2.03 5.71 0.76
N LEU A 24 -1.77 6.86 1.37
CA LEU A 24 -0.41 7.38 1.55
C LEU A 24 0.05 7.04 2.96
N MET A 25 1.15 6.32 3.07
CA MET A 25 1.75 5.93 4.33
C MET A 25 3.11 6.63 4.47
N TYR A 26 3.25 7.44 5.51
CA TYR A 26 4.48 8.16 5.81
C TYR A 26 5.27 7.36 6.84
N LEU A 27 6.45 6.88 6.43
CA LEU A 27 7.36 6.16 7.31
C LEU A 27 8.41 7.13 7.87
N GLN A 28 8.71 7.01 9.16
CA GLN A 28 9.69 7.86 9.84
C GLN A 28 11.11 7.61 9.32
N GLU A 29 11.47 6.34 9.14
CA GLU A 29 12.77 5.92 8.64
C GLU A 29 12.72 4.47 8.12
N LEU A 30 13.69 4.12 7.26
CA LEU A 30 13.97 2.76 6.84
C LEU A 30 15.45 2.45 7.08
N GLN A 31 15.73 1.33 7.75
CA GLN A 31 17.09 0.91 8.06
C GLN A 31 17.53 -0.21 7.11
N ARG A 32 18.73 -0.07 6.53
CA ARG A 32 19.28 -1.06 5.60
C ARG A 32 19.38 -2.43 6.28
N GLY A 33 18.81 -3.45 5.63
CA GLY A 33 18.86 -4.83 6.11
C GLY A 33 17.83 -5.18 7.18
N VAL A 34 16.96 -4.23 7.58
CA VAL A 34 15.86 -4.47 8.52
C VAL A 34 14.54 -4.49 7.75
N ALA A 35 13.91 -5.66 7.66
CA ALA A 35 12.60 -5.78 7.06
C ALA A 35 11.50 -5.25 7.99
N ILE A 36 10.55 -4.52 7.42
CA ILE A 36 9.33 -4.06 8.10
C ILE A 36 8.14 -4.58 7.30
N ASN A 37 7.16 -5.15 8.00
CA ASN A 37 5.95 -5.67 7.38
C ASN A 37 4.74 -4.90 7.87
N HIS A 38 3.94 -4.44 6.92
CA HIS A 38 2.65 -3.81 7.16
C HIS A 38 1.57 -4.54 6.37
N SER A 39 0.32 -4.44 6.82
CA SER A 39 -0.80 -5.08 6.17
C SER A 39 -1.97 -4.11 6.06
N LEU A 40 -2.65 -4.16 4.92
CA LEU A 40 -3.84 -3.40 4.62
C LEU A 40 -4.90 -4.38 4.08
N GLU A 41 -6.11 -4.30 4.62
CA GLU A 41 -7.23 -5.07 4.10
C GLU A 41 -7.95 -4.24 3.03
N LEU A 42 -8.08 -4.80 1.83
CA LEU A 42 -8.81 -4.19 0.73
C LEU A 42 -10.19 -4.85 0.61
N LYS A 43 -11.24 -4.02 0.54
CA LYS A 43 -12.61 -4.47 0.32
C LYS A 43 -13.06 -4.04 -1.07
N GLN A 44 -13.55 -5.00 -1.85
CA GLN A 44 -14.21 -4.70 -3.12
C GLN A 44 -15.61 -4.15 -2.85
N GLU A 45 -15.85 -2.89 -3.20
CA GLU A 45 -17.18 -2.27 -3.08
C GLU A 45 -18.06 -2.57 -4.29
N LEU A 46 -17.46 -2.57 -5.48
CA LEU A 46 -18.14 -2.83 -6.75
C LEU A 46 -17.44 -3.96 -7.52
N PRO A 47 -18.20 -4.92 -8.09
CA PRO A 47 -17.65 -5.93 -8.97
C PRO A 47 -17.16 -5.27 -10.26
N VAL A 48 -15.90 -5.52 -10.62
CA VAL A 48 -15.26 -5.04 -11.86
C VAL A 48 -14.62 -6.24 -12.55
N GLN A 49 -14.80 -6.34 -13.86
CA GLN A 49 -14.17 -7.37 -14.70
C GLN A 49 -12.82 -6.89 -15.21
N ASN A 50 -11.90 -7.82 -15.49
CA ASN A 50 -10.56 -7.52 -16.01
C ASN A 50 -9.82 -6.49 -15.13
N LEU A 51 -9.88 -6.68 -13.81
CA LEU A 51 -9.22 -5.80 -12.83
C LEU A 51 -7.71 -5.75 -13.13
N LYS A 52 -7.24 -4.56 -13.50
CA LYS A 52 -5.81 -4.33 -13.70
C LYS A 52 -5.07 -4.28 -12.36
N PRO A 53 -3.80 -4.69 -12.31
CA PRO A 53 -2.98 -4.53 -11.12
C PRO A 53 -2.88 -3.06 -10.68
N ALA A 54 -2.78 -2.82 -9.37
CA ALA A 54 -2.54 -1.50 -8.81
C ALA A 54 -1.05 -1.34 -8.47
N VAL A 55 -0.48 -0.17 -8.77
CA VAL A 55 0.93 0.12 -8.47
C VAL A 55 1.09 0.50 -7.00
N ILE A 56 2.05 -0.12 -6.33
CA ILE A 56 2.54 0.26 -5.01
C ILE A 56 3.92 0.88 -5.22
N LYS A 57 4.10 2.09 -4.68
CA LYS A 57 5.32 2.87 -4.81
C LYS A 57 5.86 3.26 -3.44
N ILE A 58 7.16 3.12 -3.27
CA ILE A 58 7.90 3.64 -2.12
C ILE A 58 9.01 4.55 -2.63
N TYR A 59 9.23 5.68 -1.97
CA TYR A 59 10.25 6.65 -2.34
C TYR A 59 10.73 7.42 -1.11
N ASP A 60 11.97 7.91 -1.14
CA ASP A 60 12.46 8.83 -0.13
C ASP A 60 11.80 10.20 -0.31
N TYR A 61 11.20 10.74 0.76
CA TYR A 61 10.44 11.99 0.71
C TYR A 61 11.30 13.21 0.30
N TYR A 62 12.58 13.23 0.66
CA TYR A 62 13.51 14.31 0.34
C TYR A 62 14.35 14.02 -0.90
N GLN A 63 14.41 12.76 -1.34
CA GLN A 63 15.06 12.34 -2.58
C GLN A 63 14.16 11.39 -3.42
N PRO A 64 13.09 11.90 -4.07
CA PRO A 64 12.12 11.04 -4.77
C PRO A 64 12.69 10.25 -5.96
N SER A 65 13.90 10.55 -6.42
CA SER A 65 14.60 9.74 -7.41
C SER A 65 15.07 8.39 -6.86
N ASP A 66 15.21 8.26 -5.54
CA ASP A 66 15.40 6.99 -4.85
C ASP A 66 14.01 6.38 -4.55
N GLN A 67 13.63 5.42 -5.38
CA GLN A 67 12.28 4.85 -5.39
C GLN A 67 12.28 3.40 -5.86
N ALA A 68 11.25 2.66 -5.44
CA ALA A 68 10.94 1.33 -5.95
C ALA A 68 9.43 1.19 -6.16
N GLU A 69 9.07 0.37 -7.14
CA GLU A 69 7.68 0.13 -7.53
C GLU A 69 7.42 -1.38 -7.65
N THR A 70 6.20 -1.78 -7.30
CA THR A 70 5.69 -3.14 -7.51
C THR A 70 4.20 -3.07 -7.82
N GLU A 71 3.61 -4.17 -8.24
CA GLU A 71 2.19 -4.26 -8.58
C GLU A 71 1.46 -5.24 -7.66
N TYR A 72 0.24 -4.90 -7.29
CA TYR A 72 -0.67 -5.78 -6.58
C TYR A 72 -1.83 -6.17 -7.49
N SER A 73 -1.93 -7.47 -7.78
CA SER A 73 -3.06 -8.06 -8.51
C SER A 73 -4.05 -8.65 -7.51
N TYR A 74 -5.33 -8.29 -7.63
CA TYR A 74 -6.36 -8.85 -6.77
C TYR A 74 -6.49 -10.37 -7.02
N PRO A 75 -6.29 -11.25 -6.02
CA PRO A 75 -6.16 -12.69 -6.26
C PRO A 75 -7.40 -13.34 -6.88
N CYS A 76 -8.58 -12.77 -6.63
CA CYS A 76 -9.85 -13.27 -7.16
C CYS A 76 -10.23 -12.61 -8.50
N ALA A 77 -9.33 -11.85 -9.14
CA ALA A 77 -9.52 -11.30 -10.48
C ALA A 77 -9.40 -12.36 -11.59
N VAL A 78 -9.38 -13.67 -11.24
CA VAL A 78 -9.29 -14.76 -12.21
C VAL A 78 -10.45 -14.65 -13.19
N ASP A 79 -10.09 -14.44 -14.45
CA ASP A 79 -11.01 -14.51 -15.57
C ASP A 79 -11.67 -15.89 -15.55
N LYS A 80 -12.99 -15.90 -15.36
CA LYS A 80 -13.78 -17.07 -15.75
C LYS A 80 -13.69 -17.14 -17.27
N VAL A 81 -12.76 -17.94 -17.78
CA VAL A 81 -12.80 -18.46 -19.15
C VAL A 81 -14.01 -19.37 -19.30
#